data_AF-A0A7S2XLN7-F1
#
_entry.id   AF-A0A7S2XLN7-F1
#
_cell.length_a   1.000
_cell.length_b   1.000
_cell.length_c   1.000
_cell.angle_alpha   90.00
_cell.angle_beta   90.00
_cell.angle_gamma   90.00
#
_symmetry.space_group_name_H-M   'P 1'
#
loop_
_entity.id
_entity.type
_entity.pdbx_description
1 polymer ?
#
loop_
_entity_poly.entity_id
_entity_poly.type
_entity_poly.pdbx_seq_one_letter_code
_entity_poly.pdbx_strand_id
1 'polypeptide(L)'
;VLLLYERYSLYNQKLEYGKDLRKTWEERFWTTIEGIADAKPSVQVGDFLLIRPVEYVTFPRNWQNPYQKYATDSLPHLVEIQSQITTVMRSPNGKDRIQAFWIFKPLNKLLKRNYDLVKGRFHLRIVPNPKSLVRCLTALDWLSTLQPDFAMELLFPTKAPIIPAWSTKYEETDEI
;
A
#
# COMPACT_ATOMS: atom_id res chain seq x y z
N VAL A 1 3.09 -15.94 16.86
CA VAL A 1 2.40 -15.13 15.82
C VAL A 1 2.24 -13.65 16.22
N LEU A 2 2.05 -13.32 17.51
CA LEU A 2 1.91 -11.91 17.97
C LEU A 2 3.16 -11.03 17.79
N LEU A 3 4.37 -11.56 17.97
CA LEU A 3 5.65 -10.82 17.85
C LEU A 3 5.93 -10.22 16.46
N LEU A 4 5.32 -10.74 15.39
CA LEU A 4 5.54 -10.22 14.04
C LEU A 4 4.84 -8.85 13.85
N TYR A 5 3.71 -8.63 14.54
CA TYR A 5 2.86 -7.45 14.32
C TYR A 5 3.35 -6.19 15.03
N GLU A 6 4.17 -6.32 16.07
CA GLU A 6 4.73 -5.18 16.79
C GLU A 6 5.68 -4.38 15.89
N ARG A 7 6.46 -5.04 15.03
CA ARG A 7 7.42 -4.37 14.11
C ARG A 7 6.74 -3.56 13.01
N TYR A 8 5.50 -3.87 12.67
CA TYR A 8 4.73 -3.13 11.67
C TYR A 8 3.81 -2.08 12.27
N SER A 9 3.80 -1.95 13.61
CA SER A 9 2.96 -1.00 14.32
C SER A 9 3.82 0.19 14.75
N LEU A 10 3.61 1.32 14.09
CA LEU A 10 4.36 2.56 14.33
C LEU A 10 3.44 3.54 15.01
N TYR A 11 3.90 4.09 16.12
CA TYR A 11 3.11 5.01 16.92
C TYR A 11 3.49 6.45 16.63
N ASN A 12 2.50 7.34 16.64
CA ASN A 12 2.68 8.79 16.63
C ASN A 12 3.50 9.33 15.44
N GLN A 13 3.30 8.74 14.26
CA GLN A 13 3.98 9.10 13.02
C GLN A 13 3.35 10.32 12.37
N LYS A 14 4.20 11.15 11.76
CA LYS A 14 3.75 12.29 10.96
C LYS A 14 3.58 11.86 9.51
N LEU A 15 2.45 12.20 8.92
CA LEU A 15 2.23 12.05 7.49
C LEU A 15 2.62 13.34 6.78
N GLU A 16 3.35 13.23 5.67
CA GLU A 16 3.73 14.35 4.81
C GLU A 16 2.89 14.28 3.53
N TYR A 17 2.18 15.36 3.22
CA TYR A 17 1.55 15.49 1.92
C TYR A 17 2.54 16.10 0.92
N GLY A 18 2.56 15.56 -0.30
CA GLY A 18 3.42 16.07 -1.36
C GLY A 18 3.02 17.50 -1.73
N LYS A 19 3.95 18.47 -1.57
CA LYS A 19 3.73 19.89 -1.86
C LYS A 19 3.55 20.21 -3.36
N ASP A 20 4.02 19.32 -4.25
CA ASP A 20 4.08 19.59 -5.70
C ASP A 20 2.86 19.15 -6.52
N LEU A 21 1.85 18.56 -5.91
CA LEU A 21 0.72 17.99 -6.65
C LEU A 21 -0.48 18.94 -6.70
N ARG A 22 -0.31 20.21 -7.11
CA ARG A 22 -1.41 21.21 -7.24
C ARG A 22 -2.62 20.75 -8.08
N LYS A 23 -2.58 19.57 -8.72
CA LYS A 23 -3.72 18.91 -9.41
C LYS A 23 -4.10 17.51 -8.87
N THR A 24 -3.32 16.89 -7.99
CA THR A 24 -3.44 15.47 -7.57
C THR A 24 -3.27 15.29 -6.06
N TRP A 25 -3.59 16.33 -5.29
CA TRP A 25 -3.68 16.32 -3.82
C TRP A 25 -4.53 15.19 -3.22
N GLU A 26 -5.32 14.48 -4.02
CA GLU A 26 -6.48 13.75 -3.50
C GLU A 26 -6.18 12.34 -3.02
N GLU A 27 -5.01 11.77 -3.33
CA GLU A 27 -4.86 10.32 -3.18
C GLU A 27 -3.56 9.85 -2.53
N ARG A 28 -2.48 10.65 -2.45
CA ARG A 28 -1.16 10.14 -2.01
C ARG A 28 -0.54 10.92 -0.87
N PHE A 29 0.18 10.21 0.00
CA PHE A 29 0.97 10.78 1.09
C PHE A 29 2.27 10.00 1.27
N TRP A 30 3.19 10.65 1.96
CA TRP A 30 4.50 10.11 2.31
C TRP A 30 4.62 9.97 3.82
N THR A 31 5.39 9.00 4.24
CA THR A 31 5.84 8.90 5.63
C THR A 31 7.24 8.31 5.66
N THR A 32 8.04 8.73 6.62
CA THR A 32 9.41 8.27 6.81
C THR A 32 9.41 7.32 7.99
N ILE A 33 9.92 6.12 7.79
CA ILE A 33 9.88 5.03 8.74
C ILE A 33 11.27 4.41 8.82
N GLU A 34 11.75 4.19 10.03
CA GLU A 34 13.08 3.62 10.26
C GLU A 34 13.06 2.09 10.17
N GLY A 35 14.02 1.52 9.43
CA GLY A 35 14.33 0.08 9.43
C GLY A 35 13.23 -0.85 8.89
N ILE A 36 12.28 -0.33 8.12
CA ILE A 36 11.10 -1.11 7.69
C ILE A 36 11.38 -1.95 6.44
N ALA A 37 12.33 -1.54 5.61
CA ALA A 37 12.77 -2.34 4.48
C ALA A 37 13.53 -3.61 4.90
N ASP A 38 14.13 -3.58 6.09
CA ASP A 38 14.85 -4.72 6.71
C ASP A 38 13.95 -5.53 7.65
N ALA A 39 12.67 -5.18 7.78
CA ALA A 39 11.69 -6.00 8.47
C ALA A 39 11.62 -7.40 7.83
N LYS A 40 11.20 -8.39 8.61
CA LYS A 40 11.01 -9.77 8.13
C LYS A 40 9.57 -10.19 8.38
N PRO A 41 8.71 -10.27 7.34
CA PRO A 41 8.99 -9.99 5.91
C PRO A 41 9.27 -8.51 5.59
N SER A 42 10.03 -8.21 4.53
CA SER A 42 10.24 -6.82 4.14
C SER A 42 8.93 -6.20 3.67
N VAL A 43 8.76 -4.90 3.89
CA VAL A 43 7.60 -4.19 3.35
C VAL A 43 7.70 -4.07 1.85
N GLN A 44 6.61 -4.39 1.16
CA GLN A 44 6.54 -4.45 -0.29
C GLN A 44 5.52 -3.46 -0.85
N VAL A 45 5.70 -3.13 -2.13
CA VAL A 45 4.67 -2.42 -2.90
C VAL A 45 3.42 -3.30 -2.99
N GLY A 46 2.27 -2.71 -2.75
CA GLY A 46 0.98 -3.39 -2.71
C GLY A 46 0.55 -3.86 -1.32
N ASP A 47 1.42 -3.78 -0.31
CA ASP A 47 1.05 -3.96 1.10
C ASP A 47 0.04 -2.90 1.54
N PHE A 48 -0.79 -3.27 2.51
CA PHE A 48 -1.76 -2.33 3.09
C PHE A 48 -1.14 -1.57 4.25
N LEU A 49 -1.48 -0.30 4.34
CA LEU A 49 -1.13 0.59 5.44
C LEU A 49 -2.42 1.05 6.10
N LEU A 50 -2.66 0.58 7.32
CA LEU A 50 -3.77 1.03 8.16
C LEU A 50 -3.33 2.26 8.93
N ILE A 51 -4.13 3.31 8.87
CA ILE A 51 -3.82 4.61 9.43
C ILE A 51 -4.91 4.98 10.42
N ARG A 52 -4.51 5.23 11.66
CA ARG A 52 -5.41 5.62 12.73
C ARG A 52 -4.96 6.95 13.30
N PRO A 53 -5.79 8.00 13.28
CA PRO A 53 -5.47 9.24 13.98
C PRO A 53 -5.21 8.99 15.47
N VAL A 54 -4.23 9.69 16.05
CA VAL A 54 -3.97 9.62 17.50
C VAL A 54 -5.12 10.25 18.29
N GLU A 55 -5.63 11.37 17.78
CA GLU A 55 -6.77 12.08 18.36
C GLU A 55 -8.08 11.63 17.70
N TYR A 56 -9.17 11.65 18.45
CA TYR A 56 -10.48 11.25 17.94
C TYR A 56 -10.97 12.18 16.82
N VAL A 57 -11.62 11.59 15.82
CA VAL A 57 -12.22 12.34 14.72
C VAL A 57 -13.70 12.53 14.98
N THR A 58 -14.14 13.79 15.10
CA THR A 58 -15.55 14.14 15.15
C THR A 58 -16.12 14.24 13.74
N PHE A 59 -17.25 13.56 13.50
CA PHE A 59 -17.95 13.60 12.23
C PHE A 59 -19.04 14.68 12.26
N PRO A 60 -19.21 15.47 11.17
CA PRO A 60 -20.36 16.35 11.06
C PRO A 60 -21.67 15.56 11.14
N ARG A 61 -22.71 16.10 11.80
CA ARG A 61 -24.02 15.44 11.95
C ARG A 61 -24.65 14.99 10.62
N ASN A 62 -24.37 15.72 9.53
CA ASN A 62 -24.95 15.48 8.21
C ASN A 62 -24.10 14.50 7.37
N TRP A 63 -23.00 13.97 7.92
CA TRP A 63 -22.21 12.95 7.25
C TRP A 63 -22.93 11.61 7.40
N GLN A 64 -23.37 11.01 6.29
CA GLN A 64 -23.80 9.61 6.28
C GLN A 64 -22.58 8.74 6.54
N ASN A 65 -22.35 8.42 7.82
CA ASN A 65 -21.20 7.61 8.19
C ASN A 65 -21.45 6.21 7.61
N PRO A 66 -20.54 5.63 6.79
CA PRO A 66 -20.70 4.26 6.34
C PRO A 66 -20.77 3.25 7.51
N TYR A 67 -20.31 3.66 8.70
CA TYR A 67 -20.41 2.93 9.96
C TYR A 67 -21.64 3.30 10.81
N GLN A 68 -22.53 4.17 10.32
CA GLN A 68 -23.68 4.72 11.06
C GLN A 68 -24.71 3.66 11.47
N LYS A 69 -24.75 2.51 10.78
CA LYS A 69 -25.58 1.36 11.17
C LYS A 69 -25.30 0.85 12.60
N TYR A 70 -24.15 1.21 13.17
CA TYR A 70 -23.71 0.79 14.50
C TYR A 70 -23.50 1.97 15.49
N ALA A 71 -23.84 3.21 15.10
CA ALA A 71 -23.51 4.40 15.88
C ALA A 71 -24.76 5.20 16.26
N THR A 72 -25.15 5.11 17.53
CA THR A 72 -26.03 6.08 18.18
C THR A 72 -25.25 7.38 18.41
N ASP A 73 -25.76 8.48 17.85
CA ASP A 73 -25.40 9.89 18.05
C ASP A 73 -23.96 10.23 18.50
N SER A 74 -23.20 10.84 17.58
CA SER A 74 -22.12 11.82 17.87
C SER A 74 -21.00 11.41 18.84
N LEU A 75 -20.73 10.12 19.01
CA LEU A 75 -19.59 9.67 19.81
C LEU A 75 -18.28 9.80 19.01
N PRO A 76 -17.15 10.12 19.67
CA PRO A 76 -15.84 10.11 19.03
C PRO A 76 -15.56 8.72 18.47
N HIS A 77 -15.32 8.63 17.16
CA HIS A 77 -15.08 7.35 16.50
C HIS A 77 -13.59 7.10 16.34
N LEU A 78 -13.16 5.88 16.66
CA LEU A 78 -11.87 5.36 16.25
C LEU A 78 -11.95 5.05 14.75
N VAL A 79 -11.36 5.92 13.95
CA VAL A 79 -11.32 5.79 12.51
C VAL A 79 -10.05 5.04 12.14
N GLU A 80 -10.19 3.95 11.39
CA GLU A 80 -9.06 3.28 10.75
C GLU A 80 -9.20 3.40 9.23
N ILE A 81 -8.11 3.82 8.60
CA ILE A 81 -8.10 4.25 7.21
C ILE A 81 -7.17 3.34 6.46
N GLN A 82 -7.75 2.65 5.48
CA GLN A 82 -6.99 1.74 4.65
C GLN A 82 -6.34 2.50 3.50
N SER A 83 -5.03 2.33 3.41
CA SER A 83 -4.18 2.82 2.33
C SER A 83 -3.40 1.65 1.75
N GLN A 84 -2.83 1.84 0.56
CA GLN A 84 -1.96 0.85 -0.07
C GLN A 84 -0.63 1.49 -0.43
N ILE A 85 0.45 0.77 -0.16
CA ILE A 85 1.81 1.20 -0.44
C ILE A 85 2.07 1.13 -1.94
N THR A 86 2.48 2.25 -2.54
CA THR A 86 2.86 2.32 -3.96
C THR A 86 4.37 2.32 -4.16
N THR A 87 5.11 2.86 -3.20
CA THR A 87 6.55 3.08 -3.34
C THR A 87 7.23 2.87 -2.00
N VAL A 88 8.34 2.15 -2.01
CA VAL A 88 9.24 2.01 -0.85
C VAL A 88 10.63 2.46 -1.32
N MET A 89 11.13 3.56 -0.75
CA MET A 89 12.45 4.10 -1.06
C MET A 89 13.37 3.84 0.13
N ARG A 90 14.44 3.08 -0.12
CA ARG A 90 15.46 2.81 0.89
C ARG A 90 16.41 4.00 1.00
N SER A 91 16.74 4.35 2.23
CA SER A 91 17.70 5.42 2.49
C SER A 91 18.97 4.85 3.12
N PRO A 92 20.18 5.31 2.74
CA PRO A 92 21.44 4.86 3.35
C PRO A 92 21.52 5.08 4.86
N ASN A 93 20.73 6.00 5.40
CA ASN A 93 20.68 6.31 6.83
C ASN A 93 19.67 5.45 7.63
N GLY A 94 19.10 4.40 7.03
CA GLY A 94 18.11 3.53 7.66
C GLY A 94 16.71 4.14 7.80
N LYS A 95 16.50 5.38 7.36
CA LYS A 95 15.19 6.05 7.33
C LYS A 95 14.53 5.86 5.98
N ASP A 96 13.88 4.72 5.80
CA ASP A 96 13.15 4.41 4.59
C ASP A 96 11.95 5.35 4.44
N ARG A 97 11.60 5.66 3.20
CA ARG A 97 10.44 6.49 2.88
C ARG A 97 9.40 5.66 2.14
N ILE A 98 8.19 5.66 2.68
CA ILE A 98 7.06 4.95 2.10
C ILE A 98 6.10 5.96 1.50
N GLN A 99 5.70 5.71 0.25
CA GLN A 99 4.56 6.33 -0.37
C GLN A 99 3.38 5.39 -0.29
N ALA A 100 2.23 5.92 0.12
CA ALA A 100 0.99 5.20 0.06
C ALA A 100 -0.10 6.08 -0.53
N PHE A 101 -1.13 5.42 -1.06
CA PHE A 101 -2.34 6.06 -1.53
C PHE A 101 -3.54 5.58 -0.73
N TRP A 102 -4.48 6.49 -0.53
CA TRP A 102 -5.73 6.22 0.17
C TRP A 102 -6.67 5.37 -0.68
N ILE A 103 -7.21 4.29 -0.12
CA ILE A 103 -8.17 3.44 -0.85
C ILE A 103 -9.58 4.01 -0.77
N PHE A 104 -9.96 4.63 0.36
CA PHE A 104 -11.32 5.11 0.59
C PHE A 104 -11.46 6.64 0.49
N LYS A 105 -11.88 7.13 -0.68
CA LYS A 105 -11.96 8.57 -1.01
C LYS A 105 -12.82 9.43 -0.06
N PRO A 106 -13.98 8.97 0.46
CA PRO A 106 -14.80 9.81 1.33
C PRO A 106 -14.10 10.19 2.64
N LEU A 107 -13.31 9.29 3.24
CA LEU A 107 -12.56 9.59 4.47
C LEU A 107 -11.41 10.59 4.25
N ASN A 108 -10.84 10.65 3.05
CA ASN A 108 -9.75 11.59 2.74
C ASN A 108 -10.21 13.04 2.89
N LYS A 109 -11.44 13.34 2.46
CA LYS A 109 -12.00 14.69 2.58
C LYS A 109 -12.20 15.08 4.04
N LEU A 110 -12.55 14.13 4.92
CA LEU A 110 -12.61 14.37 6.38
C LEU A 110 -11.24 14.63 6.95
N LEU A 111 -10.30 13.73 6.68
CA LEU A 111 -8.95 13.86 7.20
C LEU A 111 -8.33 15.17 6.75
N LYS A 112 -8.53 15.62 5.51
CA LYS A 112 -8.01 16.90 5.03
C LYS A 112 -8.55 18.07 5.85
N ARG A 113 -9.86 18.08 6.13
CA ARG A 113 -10.50 19.12 6.97
C ARG A 113 -10.04 19.05 8.42
N ASN A 114 -9.82 17.85 8.93
CA ASN A 114 -9.45 17.58 10.31
C ASN A 114 -7.94 17.41 10.49
N TYR A 115 -7.13 17.63 9.45
CA TYR A 115 -5.69 17.32 9.47
C TYR A 115 -4.97 18.20 10.49
N ASP A 116 -5.36 19.46 10.53
CA ASP A 116 -4.90 20.44 11.50
C ASP A 116 -5.40 20.10 12.92
N LEU A 117 -6.60 19.51 13.04
CA LEU A 117 -7.15 19.06 14.32
C LEU A 117 -6.34 17.89 14.90
N VAL A 118 -5.98 16.90 14.08
CA VAL A 118 -5.17 15.74 14.53
C VAL A 118 -3.66 16.04 14.56
N LYS A 119 -3.26 17.30 14.38
CA LYS A 119 -1.85 17.77 14.33
C LYS A 119 -0.97 16.95 13.38
N GLY A 120 -1.58 16.30 12.40
CA GLY A 120 -0.93 15.37 11.47
C GLY A 120 -0.26 14.15 12.10
N ARG A 121 -0.67 13.68 13.29
CA ARG A 121 -0.09 12.49 13.95
C ARG A 121 -1.00 11.27 13.91
N PHE A 122 -0.42 10.13 13.56
CA PHE A 122 -1.15 8.89 13.30
C PHE A 122 -0.41 7.67 13.85
N HIS A 123 -1.16 6.66 14.27
CA HIS A 123 -0.68 5.30 14.38
C HIS A 123 -0.78 4.63 13.01
N LEU A 124 0.32 4.03 12.59
CA LEU A 124 0.40 3.31 11.32
C LEU A 124 0.57 1.82 11.62
N ARG A 125 -0.15 0.98 10.90
CA ARG A 125 0.03 -0.46 10.94
C ARG A 125 0.16 -1.01 9.53
N ILE A 126 1.27 -1.66 9.24
CA ILE A 126 1.46 -2.33 7.95
C ILE A 126 0.89 -3.74 8.02
N VAL A 127 0.12 -4.09 7.01
CA VAL A 127 -0.45 -5.42 6.82
C VAL A 127 0.13 -5.97 5.51
N PRO A 128 1.07 -6.91 5.60
CA PRO A 128 1.67 -7.52 4.42
C PRO A 128 0.60 -8.12 3.51
N ASN A 129 0.73 -7.87 2.21
CA ASN A 129 -0.19 -8.41 1.22
C ASN A 129 0.16 -9.88 0.95
N PRO A 130 -0.75 -10.84 1.23
CA PRO A 130 -0.45 -12.24 1.03
C PRO A 130 -0.34 -12.61 -0.46
N LYS A 131 -0.75 -11.74 -1.40
CA LYS A 131 -0.75 -12.05 -2.84
C LYS A 131 0.58 -12.59 -3.35
N SER A 132 1.71 -12.01 -2.95
CA SER A 132 3.03 -12.49 -3.38
C SER A 132 3.31 -13.89 -2.86
N LEU A 133 3.08 -14.13 -1.57
CA LEU A 133 3.24 -15.44 -0.95
C LEU A 133 2.31 -16.48 -1.59
N VAL A 134 1.04 -16.14 -1.77
CA VAL A 134 0.05 -17.02 -2.41
C VAL A 134 0.47 -17.33 -3.84
N ARG A 135 0.90 -16.34 -4.64
CA ARG A 135 1.40 -16.58 -6.01
C ARG A 135 2.62 -17.50 -6.02
N CYS A 136 3.56 -17.31 -5.11
CA CYS A 136 4.72 -18.18 -4.99
C CYS A 136 4.32 -19.61 -4.60
N LEU A 137 3.42 -19.76 -3.63
CA LEU A 137 2.91 -21.08 -3.23
C LEU A 137 2.16 -21.76 -4.37
N THR A 138 1.29 -21.04 -5.08
CA THR A 138 0.59 -21.55 -6.27
C THR A 138 1.56 -21.93 -7.39
N ALA A 139 2.61 -21.12 -7.63
CA ALA A 139 3.62 -21.44 -8.63
C ALA A 139 4.46 -22.66 -8.25
N LEU A 140 4.82 -22.81 -6.98
CA LEU A 140 5.54 -23.98 -6.47
C LEU A 140 4.67 -25.24 -6.52
N ASP A 141 3.39 -25.12 -6.16
CA ASP A 141 2.41 -26.20 -6.28
C ASP A 141 2.27 -26.64 -7.74
N TRP A 142 2.15 -25.69 -8.67
CA TRP A 142 2.14 -25.97 -10.10
C TRP A 142 3.46 -26.63 -10.57
N LEU A 143 4.63 -26.10 -10.19
CA LEU A 143 5.93 -26.69 -10.54
C LEU A 143 6.05 -28.14 -10.03
N SER A 144 5.48 -28.45 -8.88
CA SER A 144 5.49 -29.81 -8.32
C SER A 144 4.69 -30.82 -9.13
N THR A 145 3.78 -30.36 -10.00
CA THR A 145 3.02 -31.22 -10.93
C THR A 145 3.77 -31.55 -12.21
N LEU A 146 4.87 -30.85 -12.51
CA LEU A 146 5.66 -31.07 -13.71
C LEU A 146 6.68 -32.20 -13.50
N GLN A 147 7.10 -32.84 -14.60
CA GLN A 147 8.23 -33.76 -14.52
C GLN A 147 9.51 -33.00 -14.13
N PRO A 148 10.35 -33.56 -13.23
CA PRO A 148 11.53 -32.86 -12.71
C PRO A 148 12.46 -32.29 -13.79
N ASP A 149 12.70 -33.07 -14.85
CA ASP A 149 13.59 -32.67 -15.95
C ASP A 149 13.04 -31.46 -16.71
N PHE A 150 11.72 -31.46 -16.96
CA PHE A 150 11.04 -30.34 -17.62
C PHE A 150 11.00 -29.09 -16.74
N ALA A 151 10.76 -29.25 -15.43
CA ALA A 151 10.81 -28.13 -14.48
C ALA A 151 12.21 -27.51 -14.41
N MET A 152 13.27 -28.32 -14.45
CA MET A 152 14.65 -27.84 -14.49
C MET A 152 14.96 -27.07 -15.77
N GLU A 153 14.53 -27.56 -16.93
CA GLU A 153 14.71 -26.85 -18.21
C GLU A 153 13.94 -25.51 -18.23
N LEU A 154 12.75 -25.46 -17.63
CA LEU A 154 11.95 -24.24 -17.53
C LEU A 154 12.58 -23.19 -16.60
N LEU A 155 13.08 -23.61 -15.43
CA LEU A 155 13.69 -22.71 -14.44
C LEU A 155 15.09 -22.26 -14.81
N PHE A 156 15.84 -23.13 -15.49
CA PHE A 156 17.23 -22.91 -15.89
C PHE A 156 17.38 -23.23 -17.38
N PRO A 157 16.81 -22.40 -18.27
CA PRO A 157 16.85 -22.65 -19.70
C PRO A 157 18.28 -22.64 -20.19
N THR A 158 18.68 -23.72 -20.83
CA THR A 158 20.02 -23.87 -21.44
C THR A 158 20.18 -23.06 -22.72
N LYS A 159 19.07 -22.58 -23.29
CA LYS A 159 19.02 -21.75 -24.49
C LYS A 159 18.28 -20.45 -24.21
N ALA A 160 18.76 -19.36 -24.81
CA ALA A 160 18.04 -18.09 -24.74
C ALA A 160 16.66 -18.23 -25.42
N PRO A 161 15.59 -17.66 -24.84
CA PRO A 161 14.29 -17.65 -25.48
C PRO A 161 14.38 -16.89 -26.81
N ILE A 162 13.85 -17.50 -27.88
CA ILE A 162 13.80 -16.87 -29.19
C ILE A 162 12.66 -15.85 -29.17
N ILE A 163 13.00 -14.58 -28.98
CA ILE A 163 12.03 -13.48 -29.06
C ILE A 163 11.83 -13.18 -30.56
N PRO A 164 10.59 -13.22 -31.08
CA PRO A 164 10.34 -12.82 -32.46
C PRO A 164 10.81 -11.37 -32.66
N ALA A 165 11.42 -11.09 -33.82
CA ALA A 165 11.89 -9.75 -34.15
C ALA A 165 10.73 -8.75 -33.97
N TRP A 166 11.00 -7.65 -33.26
CA TRP A 166 10.00 -6.59 -33.09
C TRP A 166 9.54 -6.12 -34.47
N SER A 167 8.29 -6.38 -34.84
CA SER A 167 7.71 -5.79 -36.04
C SER A 167 7.06 -4.49 -35.63
N THR A 168 7.67 -3.37 -36.00
CA THR A 168 7.04 -2.05 -35.99
C THR A 168 5.96 -2.02 -37.06
N LYS A 169 4.83 -2.66 -36.77
CA LYS A 169 3.57 -2.43 -37.50
C LYS A 169 2.64 -1.65 -36.58
N TYR A 170 3.03 -0.41 -36.30
CA TYR A 170 2.02 0.61 -36.09
C TYR A 170 1.51 0.93 -37.49
N GLU A 171 0.39 0.32 -37.87
CA GLU A 171 -0.41 0.85 -38.96
C GLU A 171 -0.87 2.24 -38.49
N GLU A 172 -0.22 3.28 -39.00
CA GLU A 172 -0.83 4.60 -39.12
C GLU A 172 -2.12 4.41 -39.93
N THR A 173 -3.23 4.19 -39.25
CA THR A 173 -4.53 4.53 -39.82
C THR A 173 -4.69 6.04 -39.68
N ASP A 174 -3.95 6.77 -40.50
CA ASP A 174 -4.41 8.05 -41.04
C ASP A 174 -5.20 7.74 -42.31
N GLU A 175 -6.38 8.35 -42.43
CA GLU A 175 -7.39 8.37 -43.52
C GLU A 175 -8.77 7.97 -42.96
N ILE A 176 -9.83 8.80 -42.89
CA ILE A 176 -10.19 10.16 -43.39
C ILE A 176 -11.17 10.78 -42.38
#